data_AF-A0A1Z8WXN2-F1
#
_entry.id   AF-A0A1Z8WXN2-F1
#
_cell.length_a   1.000
_cell.length_b   1.000
_cell.length_c   1.000
_cell.angle_alpha   90.00
_cell.angle_beta   90.00
_cell.angle_gamma   90.00
#
_symmetry.space_group_name_H-M   'P 1'
#
loop_
_entity.id
_entity.type
_entity.pdbx_description
1 polymer ?
#
loop_
_entity_poly.entity_id
_entity_poly.type
_entity_poly.pdbx_seq_one_letter_code
_entity_poly.pdbx_strand_id
1 'polypeptide(L)'
;MPFDPTPLGKHVLPTRKEPLSDLEASIMNPLDVDKLSDLAEVLYAFNNYKVGPMSGFFVAVEITPGKKWCVGQLCADRAKPLKLFEKKQYKTAKGAQRAAEKMRIAALDTAITTADKS
;
A
#
# COMPACT_ATOMS: atom_id res chain seq x y z
N MET A 1 13.76 10.55 -7.39
CA MET A 1 13.60 9.11 -7.71
C MET A 1 13.00 9.00 -9.10
N PRO A 2 13.42 8.05 -9.96
CA PRO A 2 12.94 7.97 -11.33
C PRO A 2 11.56 7.30 -11.41
N PHE A 3 10.61 7.97 -12.06
CA PHE A 3 9.31 7.41 -12.44
C PHE A 3 9.42 6.67 -13.77
N ASP A 4 8.49 5.76 -14.06
CA ASP A 4 8.35 5.22 -15.41
C ASP A 4 7.83 6.30 -16.37
N PRO A 5 8.42 6.42 -17.58
CA PRO A 5 7.88 7.31 -18.59
C PRO A 5 6.49 6.83 -19.01
N THR A 6 5.52 7.73 -19.00
CA THR A 6 4.17 7.42 -19.45
C THR A 6 4.20 7.10 -20.96
N PRO A 7 3.57 6.00 -21.41
CA PRO A 7 3.42 5.75 -22.85
C PRO A 7 2.69 6.92 -23.52
N LEU A 8 3.24 7.45 -24.61
CA LEU A 8 2.63 8.57 -25.34
C LEU A 8 1.15 8.29 -25.68
N GLY A 9 0.28 9.26 -25.41
CA GLY A 9 -1.15 9.21 -25.73
C GLY A 9 -2.03 8.49 -24.70
N LYS A 10 -1.48 8.00 -23.58
CA LYS A 10 -2.24 7.42 -22.48
C LYS A 10 -2.05 8.28 -21.22
N HIS A 11 -3.15 8.68 -20.57
CA HIS A 11 -3.07 9.25 -19.23
C HIS A 11 -2.71 8.10 -18.28
N VAL A 12 -1.44 8.02 -17.90
CA VAL A 12 -0.94 6.96 -17.02
C VAL A 12 -0.38 7.60 -15.77
N LEU A 13 -0.81 7.13 -14.60
CA LEU A 13 -0.29 7.57 -13.33
C LEU A 13 1.24 7.38 -13.26
N PRO A 14 1.99 8.38 -12.74
CA PRO A 14 3.39 8.18 -12.43
C PRO A 14 3.56 7.02 -11.45
N THR A 15 4.43 6.09 -11.79
CA THR A 15 4.59 4.80 -11.10
C THR A 15 6.04 4.68 -10.64
N ARG A 16 6.29 4.21 -9.40
CA ARG A 16 7.65 3.99 -8.90
C ARG A 16 8.19 2.66 -9.44
N LYS A 17 9.47 2.67 -9.81
CA LYS A 17 10.21 1.48 -10.31
C LYS A 17 10.56 0.44 -9.23
N GLU A 18 9.90 0.45 -8.07
CA GLU A 18 10.19 -0.54 -7.02
C GLU A 18 9.60 -1.90 -7.41
N PRO A 19 10.40 -2.98 -7.50
CA PRO A 19 9.87 -4.29 -7.78
C PRO A 19 8.96 -4.77 -6.65
N LEU A 20 7.94 -5.55 -7.02
CA LEU A 20 7.11 -6.30 -6.08
C LEU A 20 7.96 -7.35 -5.38
N SER A 21 7.73 -7.54 -4.07
CA SER A 21 8.26 -8.72 -3.38
C SER A 21 7.51 -9.98 -3.81
N ASP A 22 8.10 -11.15 -3.60
CA ASP A 22 7.47 -12.42 -3.96
C ASP A 22 6.09 -12.60 -3.31
N LEU A 23 5.93 -12.08 -2.09
CA LEU A 23 4.66 -12.11 -1.37
C LEU A 23 3.62 -11.19 -2.01
N GLU A 24 4.03 -9.97 -2.37
CA GLU A 24 3.15 -8.99 -3.01
C GLU A 24 2.72 -9.48 -4.39
N ALA A 25 3.66 -10.03 -5.17
CA ALA A 25 3.39 -10.66 -6.46
C ALA A 25 2.42 -11.85 -6.30
N SER A 26 2.61 -12.71 -5.29
CA SER A 26 1.73 -13.87 -5.08
C SER A 26 0.25 -13.50 -4.82
N ILE A 27 0.01 -12.34 -4.21
CA ILE A 27 -1.34 -11.85 -3.89
C ILE A 27 -1.90 -11.00 -5.01
N MET A 28 -1.07 -10.23 -5.72
CA MET A 28 -1.49 -9.34 -6.79
C MET A 28 -1.65 -10.01 -8.15
N ASN A 29 -0.79 -10.97 -8.50
CA ASN A 29 -0.85 -11.67 -9.78
C ASN A 29 -2.21 -12.30 -10.12
N PRO A 30 -2.98 -12.89 -9.17
CA PRO A 30 -4.31 -13.42 -9.48
C PRO A 30 -5.40 -12.33 -9.58
N LEU A 31 -5.11 -11.08 -9.25
CA LEU A 31 -6.09 -9.99 -9.27
C LEU A 31 -6.15 -9.32 -10.64
N ASP A 32 -7.31 -8.71 -10.92
CA ASP A 32 -7.55 -7.96 -12.15
C ASP A 32 -6.71 -6.67 -12.17
N VAL A 33 -5.81 -6.58 -13.15
CA VAL A 33 -4.86 -5.46 -13.32
C VAL A 33 -5.59 -4.14 -13.57
N ASP A 34 -6.73 -4.16 -14.26
CA ASP A 34 -7.48 -2.94 -14.56
C ASP A 34 -8.14 -2.40 -13.28
N LYS A 35 -8.70 -3.28 -12.45
CA LYS A 35 -9.26 -2.88 -11.15
C LYS A 35 -8.20 -2.40 -10.16
N LEU A 36 -6.99 -2.97 -10.22
CA LEU A 36 -5.86 -2.48 -9.43
C LEU A 36 -5.42 -1.08 -9.89
N SER A 37 -5.51 -0.80 -11.20
CA SER A 37 -5.26 0.53 -11.76
C SER A 37 -6.31 1.54 -11.28
N ASP A 38 -7.60 1.20 -11.33
CA ASP A 38 -8.68 2.05 -10.84
C ASP A 38 -8.52 2.36 -9.34
N LEU A 39 -8.14 1.35 -8.55
CA LEU A 39 -7.84 1.53 -7.13
C LEU A 39 -6.66 2.50 -6.94
N ALA A 40 -5.59 2.37 -7.72
CA ALA A 40 -4.44 3.26 -7.63
C ALA A 40 -4.80 4.72 -7.96
N GLU A 41 -5.71 4.95 -8.91
CA GLU A 41 -6.23 6.29 -9.24
C GLU A 41 -7.01 6.90 -8.08
N VAL A 42 -7.88 6.12 -7.46
CA VAL A 42 -8.61 6.55 -6.26
C VAL A 42 -7.62 6.90 -5.15
N LEU A 43 -6.66 6.03 -4.86
CA LEU A 43 -5.63 6.28 -3.84
C LEU A 43 -4.78 7.51 -4.14
N TYR A 44 -4.47 7.75 -5.42
CA TYR A 44 -3.75 8.95 -5.87
C TYR A 44 -4.53 10.24 -5.60
N ALA A 45 -5.82 10.26 -5.93
CA ALA A 45 -6.70 11.38 -5.60
C ALA A 45 -6.78 11.60 -4.09
N PHE A 46 -6.94 10.53 -3.30
CA PHE A 46 -6.96 10.60 -1.83
C PHE A 46 -5.63 11.07 -1.22
N ASN A 47 -4.50 10.81 -1.88
CA ASN A 47 -3.18 11.23 -1.41
C ASN A 47 -2.77 12.62 -1.92
N ASN A 48 -3.73 13.51 -2.20
CA ASN A 48 -3.50 14.85 -2.76
C ASN A 48 -2.62 14.83 -4.02
N TYR A 49 -2.87 13.87 -4.93
CA TYR A 49 -2.13 13.70 -6.17
C TYR A 49 -0.62 13.46 -5.94
N LYS A 50 -0.28 12.78 -4.83
CA LYS A 50 1.09 12.32 -4.54
C LYS A 50 1.20 10.81 -4.68
N VAL A 51 2.29 10.37 -5.29
CA VAL A 51 2.56 8.95 -5.52
C VAL A 51 3.35 8.32 -4.38
N GLY A 52 3.01 7.06 -4.07
CA GLY A 52 3.71 6.26 -3.08
C GLY A 52 2.88 5.95 -1.82
N PRO A 53 3.55 5.47 -0.75
CA PRO A 53 2.86 4.96 0.44
C PRO A 53 2.04 6.04 1.12
N MET A 54 0.78 5.71 1.43
CA MET A 54 -0.14 6.61 2.12
C MET A 54 0.02 6.43 3.64
N SER A 55 0.55 7.44 4.32
CA SER A 55 0.70 7.41 5.78
C SER A 55 -0.66 7.29 6.46
N GLY A 56 -0.75 6.39 7.45
CA GLY A 56 -1.99 6.13 8.19
C GLY A 56 -2.97 5.15 7.55
N PHE A 57 -2.77 4.75 6.29
CA PHE A 57 -3.61 3.76 5.61
C PHE A 57 -3.00 2.36 5.68
N PHE A 58 -3.25 1.68 6.80
CA PHE A 58 -2.82 0.31 7.03
C PHE A 58 -3.97 -0.67 6.86
N VAL A 59 -3.70 -1.81 6.22
CA VAL A 59 -4.69 -2.85 5.93
C VAL A 59 -4.22 -4.21 6.43
N ALA A 60 -5.16 -5.08 6.78
CA ALA A 60 -4.89 -6.48 7.07
C ALA A 60 -5.30 -7.31 5.86
N VAL A 61 -4.35 -8.05 5.29
CA VAL A 61 -4.52 -8.81 4.06
C VAL A 61 -4.33 -10.28 4.37
N GLU A 62 -5.25 -11.10 3.89
CA GLU A 62 -5.11 -12.55 3.98
C GLU A 62 -4.13 -13.03 2.90
N ILE A 63 -3.01 -13.64 3.31
CA ILE A 63 -2.04 -14.26 2.39
C ILE A 63 -2.52 -15.65 2.01
N THR A 64 -2.99 -16.41 3.00
CA THR A 64 -3.42 -17.78 2.82
C THR A 64 -4.80 -17.94 3.45
N PRO A 65 -5.81 -18.35 2.67
CA PRO A 65 -7.18 -18.51 3.15
C PRO A 65 -7.24 -19.27 4.48
N GLY A 66 -7.81 -18.64 5.49
CA GLY A 66 -8.04 -19.17 6.84
C GLY A 66 -6.78 -19.43 7.68
N LYS A 67 -5.57 -19.12 7.18
CA LYS A 67 -4.32 -19.55 7.84
C LYS A 67 -3.36 -18.42 8.18
N LYS A 68 -3.14 -17.47 7.25
CA LYS A 68 -2.10 -16.45 7.40
C LYS A 68 -2.59 -15.09 6.95
N TRP A 69 -2.35 -14.11 7.80
CA TRP A 69 -2.68 -12.71 7.61
C TRP A 69 -1.41 -11.87 7.67
N CYS A 70 -1.34 -10.82 6.89
CA CYS A 70 -0.23 -9.87 6.85
C CYS A 70 -0.75 -8.46 7.03
N VAL A 71 0.03 -7.61 7.68
CA VAL A 71 -0.24 -6.18 7.65
C VAL A 71 0.38 -5.59 6.40
N GLY A 72 -0.35 -4.75 5.70
CA GLY A 72 0.12 -3.96 4.58
C GLY A 72 -0.19 -2.48 4.74
N GLN A 73 0.31 -1.70 3.79
CA GLN A 73 0.05 -0.28 3.64
C GLN A 73 -0.43 -0.02 2.21
N LEU A 74 -1.47 0.80 2.07
CA LEU A 74 -1.93 1.24 0.76
C LEU A 74 -0.95 2.24 0.16
N CYS A 75 -0.79 2.16 -1.14
CA CYS A 75 0.17 2.96 -1.87
C CYS A 75 -0.51 3.51 -3.13
N ALA A 76 -0.42 4.82 -3.33
CA ALA A 76 -0.94 5.52 -4.49
C ALA A 76 0.02 5.29 -5.67
N ASP A 77 0.12 4.04 -6.12
CA ASP A 77 1.04 3.59 -7.16
C ASP A 77 0.39 2.45 -7.94
N ARG A 78 0.38 2.55 -9.27
CA ARG A 78 -0.25 1.57 -10.15
C ARG A 78 0.47 0.22 -10.14
N ALA A 79 1.80 0.20 -10.08
CA ALA A 79 2.56 -1.05 -10.08
C ALA A 79 2.53 -1.73 -8.71
N LYS A 80 2.29 -0.95 -7.65
CA LYS A 80 2.32 -1.43 -6.27
C LYS A 80 1.24 -0.74 -5.44
N PRO A 81 -0.05 -1.02 -5.65
CA PRO A 81 -1.15 -0.38 -4.92
C PRO A 81 -1.21 -0.80 -3.44
N LEU A 82 -0.54 -1.90 -3.10
CA LEU A 82 -0.47 -2.47 -1.76
C LEU A 82 0.96 -2.92 -1.47
N LYS A 83 1.51 -2.45 -0.35
CA LYS A 83 2.83 -2.84 0.15
C LYS A 83 2.68 -3.71 1.38
N LEU A 84 3.23 -4.93 1.39
CA LEU A 84 3.09 -5.86 2.50
C LEU A 84 4.30 -5.82 3.44
N PHE A 85 4.04 -5.93 4.74
CA PHE A 85 5.10 -6.03 5.75
C PHE A 85 5.35 -7.50 6.09
N GLU A 86 6.26 -8.14 5.35
CA GLU A 86 6.58 -9.57 5.50
C GLU A 86 6.97 -10.00 6.93
N LYS A 87 7.55 -9.08 7.70
CA LYS A 87 7.92 -9.28 9.11
C LYS A 87 6.71 -9.30 10.07
N LYS A 88 5.52 -8.94 9.61
CA LYS A 88 4.29 -8.78 10.40
C LYS A 88 3.19 -9.72 9.93
N GLN A 89 3.48 -11.03 10.02
CA GLN A 89 2.53 -12.10 9.74
C GLN A 89 1.83 -12.57 11.02
N TYR A 90 0.54 -12.84 10.91
CA TYR A 90 -0.34 -13.22 12.00
C TYR A 90 -1.17 -14.45 11.61
N LYS A 91 -1.57 -15.23 12.63
CA LYS A 91 -2.43 -16.40 12.44
C LYS A 91 -3.92 -16.04 12.36
N THR A 92 -4.29 -14.82 12.74
CA THR A 92 -5.71 -14.39 12.81
C THR A 92 -5.89 -12.98 12.25
N ALA A 93 -7.04 -12.74 11.61
CA ALA A 93 -7.45 -11.43 11.11
C ALA A 93 -7.42 -10.37 12.21
N LYS A 94 -7.97 -10.69 13.39
CA LYS A 94 -8.01 -9.79 14.55
C LYS A 94 -6.61 -9.37 15.03
N GLY A 95 -5.63 -10.28 14.97
CA GLY A 95 -4.23 -9.98 15.28
C GLY A 95 -3.62 -8.99 14.29
N ALA A 96 -3.82 -9.24 13.00
CA ALA A 96 -3.34 -8.36 11.93
C ALA A 96 -4.01 -6.98 11.98
N GLN A 97 -5.33 -6.90 12.19
CA GLN A 97 -6.08 -5.65 12.32
C GLN A 97 -5.58 -4.80 13.51
N ARG A 98 -5.36 -5.43 14.67
CA ARG A 98 -4.79 -4.73 15.84
C ARG A 98 -3.39 -4.21 15.56
N ALA A 99 -2.59 -4.96 14.81
CA ALA A 99 -1.26 -4.53 14.43
C ALA A 99 -1.28 -3.37 13.42
N ALA A 100 -2.19 -3.41 12.44
CA ALA A 100 -2.44 -2.32 11.50
C ALA A 100 -2.87 -1.05 12.25
N GLU A 101 -3.79 -1.16 13.20
CA GLU A 101 -4.24 -0.01 14.01
C GLU A 101 -3.11 0.58 14.86
N LYS A 102 -2.27 -0.28 15.48
CA LYS A 102 -1.08 0.21 16.19
C LYS A 102 -0.12 0.97 15.27
N MET A 103 0.05 0.54 14.02
CA MET A 103 0.87 1.25 13.05
C MET A 103 0.24 2.58 12.64
N ARG A 104 -1.08 2.62 12.51
CA ARG A 104 -1.82 3.86 12.24
C ARG A 104 -1.60 4.88 13.34
N ILE A 105 -1.77 4.47 14.61
CA ILE A 105 -1.56 5.34 15.78
C ILE A 105 -0.11 5.82 15.84
N ALA A 106 0.87 4.92 15.70
CA ALA A 106 2.28 5.31 15.71
C ALA A 106 2.65 6.29 14.57
N ALA A 107 2.06 6.11 13.38
CA ALA A 107 2.26 7.03 12.26
C ALA A 107 1.60 8.40 12.53
N LEU A 108 0.44 8.41 13.18
CA LEU A 108 -0.25 9.63 13.60
C LEU A 108 0.57 10.40 14.64
N ASP A 109 1.10 9.71 15.67
CA ASP A 109 1.94 10.31 16.71
C ASP A 109 3.20 10.95 16.12
N THR A 110 3.81 10.29 15.13
CA THR A 110 4.97 10.81 14.39
C THR A 110 4.60 12.07 13.61
N ALA A 111 3.43 12.09 12.96
CA ALA A 111 2.95 13.25 12.22
C ALA A 111 2.68 14.45 13.13
N ILE A 112 2.05 14.22 14.30
CA ILE A 112 1.77 15.28 15.30
C ILE A 112 3.09 15.86 15.84
N THR A 113 4.05 15.01 16.19
CA THR A 113 5.37 15.44 16.71
C THR A 113 6.19 16.23 15.67
N THR A 114 5.95 15.98 14.38
CA THR A 114 6.63 16.71 13.28
C THR A 114 5.97 18.08 13.03
N ALA A 115 4.66 18.18 13.20
CA ALA A 115 3.93 19.44 13.07
C ALA A 115 4.21 20.43 14.21
N ASP A 116 4.52 19.94 15.43
CA ASP A 116 4.87 20.77 16.59
C ASP A 116 6.26 21.43 16.46
N LYS A 117 7.12 20.91 15.58
CA LYS A 117 8.50 21.38 15.36
C LYS A 117 8.69 22.29 14.14
N SER A 118 7.62 22.66 13.43
CA SER A 118 7.67 23.50 12.21
C SER A 118 7.08 24.89 12.43
#